data_AF-A0A926ZRA4-F1
#
_entry.id   AF-A0A926ZRA4-F1
#
_cell.length_a   1.000
_cell.length_b   1.000
_cell.length_c   1.000
_cell.angle_alpha   90.00
_cell.angle_beta   90.00
_cell.angle_gamma   90.00
#
_symmetry.space_group_name_H-M   'P 1'
#
loop_
_entity.id
_entity.type
_entity.pdbx_description
1 polymer ?
#
loop_
_entity_poly.entity_id
_entity_poly.type
_entity_poly.pdbx_seq_one_letter_code
_entity_poly.pdbx_strand_id
1 'polypeptide(L)' 'MFPSADQVAKLTVFNIGGNKVRLIAAIHYNRQKVYIRAVLTHSEYDEGKWKE' A
#
# COMPACT_ATOMS: atom_id res chain seq x y z
N MET A 1 -7.42 -11.58 7.55
CA MET A 1 -6.09 -11.73 6.93
C MET A 1 -6.19 -11.19 5.50
N PHE A 2 -5.21 -10.43 5.00
CA PHE A 2 -5.20 -9.90 3.62
C PHE A 2 -4.16 -10.67 2.80
N PRO A 3 -4.54 -11.73 2.05
CA PRO A 3 -3.57 -12.60 1.37
C PRO A 3 -2.83 -11.91 0.23
N SER A 4 -3.41 -10.85 -0.32
CA SER A 4 -2.87 -10.02 -1.39
C SER A 4 -2.07 -8.81 -0.90
N ALA A 5 -1.71 -8.78 0.38
CA ALA A 5 -0.89 -7.71 0.93
C ALA A 5 0.59 -8.02 0.72
N ASP A 6 1.30 -7.09 0.08
CA ASP A 6 2.72 -7.20 -0.21
C ASP A 6 3.53 -6.23 0.65
N GLN A 7 4.65 -6.67 1.18
CA GLN A 7 5.59 -5.79 1.89
C GLN A 7 6.64 -5.26 0.92
N VAL A 8 6.71 -3.94 0.79
CA VAL A 8 7.67 -3.23 -0.07
C VAL A 8 8.48 -2.28 0.80
N ALA A 9 9.74 -2.66 1.06
CA ALA A 9 10.60 -2.00 2.04
C ALA A 9 9.89 -1.87 3.41
N LYS A 10 9.65 -0.65 3.89
CA LYS A 10 8.98 -0.38 5.18
C LYS A 10 7.47 -0.15 5.04
N LEU A 11 6.92 -0.36 3.86
CA LEU A 11 5.51 -0.12 3.54
C LEU A 11 4.81 -1.44 3.26
N THR A 12 3.50 -1.45 3.46
CA THR A 12 2.60 -2.53 3.09
C THR A 12 1.65 -2.02 2.02
N VAL A 13 1.54 -2.77 0.93
CA VAL A 13 0.69 -2.45 -0.21
C VAL A 13 -0.50 -3.40 -0.20
N PHE A 14 -1.70 -2.85 -0.28
CA PHE A 14 -2.94 -3.62 -0.34
C PHE A 14 -3.62 -3.44 -1.69
N ASN A 15 -4.06 -4.55 -2.27
CA ASN A 15 -4.91 -4.54 -3.46
C ASN A 15 -6.36 -4.30 -3.02
N ILE A 16 -6.96 -3.19 -3.45
CA ILE A 16 -8.34 -2.80 -3.09
C ILE A 16 -9.19 -2.53 -4.34
N GLY A 17 -10.52 -2.41 -4.15
CA GLY A 17 -11.45 -2.04 -5.22
C GLY A 17 -11.49 -3.04 -6.38
N GLY A 18 -11.39 -4.34 -6.10
CA GLY A 18 -11.31 -5.39 -7.13
C GLY A 18 -9.96 -5.40 -7.85
N ASN A 19 -8.86 -5.21 -7.12
CA ASN A 19 -7.47 -5.19 -7.60
C ASN A 19 -7.10 -3.99 -8.52
N LYS A 20 -7.97 -2.98 -8.63
CA LYS A 20 -7.75 -1.81 -9.50
C LYS A 20 -6.83 -0.75 -8.89
N VAL A 21 -6.71 -0.77 -7.57
CA VAL A 21 -6.06 0.28 -6.79
C VAL A 21 -5.09 -0.36 -5.78
N ARG A 22 -3.99 0.35 -5.50
CA ARG A 22 -2.95 0.04 -4.52
C ARG A 22 -3.04 1.05 -3.38
N LEU A 23 -3.37 0.56 -2.19
CA LEU A 23 -3.30 1.33 -0.95
C LEU A 23 -1.93 1.08 -0.32
N ILE A 24 -1.13 2.13 -0.15
CA ILE A 24 0.21 2.03 0.42
C ILE A 24 0.17 2.58 1.83
N ALA A 25 0.59 1.78 2.81
CA ALA A 25 0.54 2.16 4.21
C ALA A 25 1.84 1.85 4.96
N ALA A 26 2.18 2.70 5.92
CA ALA A 26 3.16 2.39 6.95
C ALA A 26 2.44 1.86 8.19
N ILE A 27 2.81 0.66 8.64
CA ILE A 27 2.18 0.00 9.78
C ILE A 27 3.12 0.00 10.98
N HIS A 28 2.72 0.68 12.04
CA HIS A 28 3.45 0.75 13.30
C HIS A 28 2.78 -0.17 14.31
N TYR A 29 3.13 -1.46 14.28
CA TYR A 29 2.50 -2.49 15.12
C TYR A 29 2.63 -2.20 16.62
N ASN A 30 3.80 -1.72 17.06
CA ASN A 30 4.03 -1.38 18.47
C ASN A 30 3.11 -0.27 19.00
N ARG A 31 2.66 0.63 18.11
CA ARG A 31 1.75 1.73 18.43
C ARG A 31 0.30 1.44 18.01
N GLN A 32 0.05 0.28 17.40
CA GLN A 32 -1.23 -0.07 16.78
C GLN A 32 -1.76 1.03 15.85
N LYS A 33 -0.89 1.65 15.05
CA LYS A 33 -1.25 2.72 14.11
C LYS A 33 -0.95 2.33 12.66
N VAL A 34 -1.84 2.73 11.77
CA VAL A 34 -1.68 2.60 10.31
C VAL A 34 -1.74 4.00 9.70
N TYR A 35 -0.73 4.33 8.90
CA TYR A 35 -0.66 5.60 8.20
C TYR A 35 -0.79 5.34 6.70
N ILE A 36 -1.83 5.89 6.08
CA ILE A 36 -1.97 5.84 4.62
C ILE A 36 -1.00 6.83 4.00
N ARG A 37 -0.15 6.34 3.11
CA ARG A 37 0.87 7.13 2.41
C ARG A 37 0.41 7.55 1.02
N ALA A 38 -0.27 6.65 0.31
CA ALA A 38 -0.84 6.91 -1.00
C ALA A 38 -1.97 5.94 -1.33
N VAL A 39 -2.85 6.37 -2.23
CA VAL A 39 -3.86 5.54 -2.89
C VAL A 39 -3.68 5.78 -4.39
N LEU A 40 -3.25 4.75 -5.12
CA LEU A 40 -2.89 4.86 -6.53
C LEU A 40 -3.64 3.83 -7.36
N THR A 41 -3.94 4.14 -8.61
CA THR A 41 -4.30 3.12 -9.59
C THR A 41 -3.13 2.15 -9.82
N HIS A 42 -3.41 0.99 -10.41
CA HIS A 42 -2.36 0.03 -10.77
C HIS A 42 -1.28 0.67 -11.65
N SER A 43 -1.67 1.43 -12.66
CA SER A 43 -0.73 2.08 -13.60
C SER A 43 0.16 3.11 -12.90
N GLU A 44 -0.41 3.96 -12.03
CA GLU A 44 0.36 4.94 -11.26
C GLU A 44 1.35 4.29 -10.29
N TYR A 45 0.97 3.14 -9.72
CA TYR A 45 1.86 2.37 -8.87
C TYR A 45 3.04 1.78 -9.67
N ASP A 46 2.76 1.22 -10.84
CA ASP A 46 3.78 0.64 -11.73
C ASP A 46 4.75 1.69 -12.28
N GLU A 47 4.24 2.90 -12.56
CA GLU A 47 5.05 4.08 -12.90
C GLU A 47 5.94 4.56 -11.74
N GLY A 48 5.73 4.04 -10.53
CA GLY A 48 6.57 4.34 -9.37
C GLY A 48 6.25 5.65 -8.66
N LYS A 49 5.08 6.26 -8.91
CA LYS A 49 4.65 7.56 -8.33
C LYS A 49 4.61 7.59 -6.79
N TRP A 50 4.65 6.42 -6.16
CA TRP A 50 4.72 6.32 -4.70
C TRP A 50 6.11 6.57 -4.11
N LYS A 51 7.15 6.67 -4.94
CA LYS A 51 8.54 6.90 -4.53
C LYS A 51 8.95 8.38 -4.56
N GLU A 52 8.07 9.26 -5.04
CA GLU A 52 8.29 10.72 -5.11
C GLU A 52 8.27 11.39 -3.73
#